data_AF-A0A960QKZ5-F1
#
_entry.id   AF-A0A960QKZ5-F1
#
_cell.length_a   1.000
_cell.length_b   1.000
_cell.length_c   1.000
_cell.angle_alpha   90.00
_cell.angle_beta   90.00
_cell.angle_gamma   90.00
#
_symmetry.space_group_name_H-M   'P 1'
#
loop_
_entity.id
_entity.type
_entity.pdbx_description
1 polymer ?
#
loop_
_entity_poly.entity_id
_entity_poly.type
_entity_poly.pdbx_seq_one_letter_code
_entity_poly.pdbx_strand_id
1 'polypeptide(L)'
;MYRICIFLFCLLSFSLEGKIFSRGYEKPPISAVVSFDLTVSNMARSIEFYTKILGFRKVADYQVSGEPYDTLYDLKGSRIHVVRLRLGLETLTLMEFE
;
A
#
# COMPACT_ATOMS: atom_id res chain seq x y z
N MET A 1 -14.15 53.11 -31.73
CA MET A 1 -13.03 53.24 -30.77
C MET A 1 -13.25 52.49 -29.45
N TYR A 2 -14.42 52.49 -28.81
CA TYR A 2 -14.66 51.81 -27.52
C TYR A 2 -14.56 50.26 -27.52
N ARG A 3 -14.75 49.60 -28.68
CA ARG A 3 -14.69 48.12 -28.80
C ARG A 3 -13.28 47.53 -28.63
N ILE A 4 -12.24 48.31 -28.95
CA ILE A 4 -10.84 47.89 -28.84
C ILE A 4 -10.34 48.01 -27.39
N CYS A 5 -10.82 49.01 -26.64
CA CYS A 5 -10.44 49.17 -25.22
C CYS A 5 -11.00 48.07 -24.30
N ILE A 6 -12.21 47.55 -24.57
CA ILE A 6 -12.79 46.46 -23.77
C ILE A 6 -12.01 45.15 -23.95
N PHE A 7 -11.57 44.86 -25.18
CA PHE A 7 -10.76 43.67 -25.47
C PHE A 7 -9.37 43.73 -24.81
N LEU A 8 -8.75 44.92 -24.80
CA LEU A 8 -7.46 45.13 -24.14
C LEU A 8 -7.55 45.02 -22.62
N PHE A 9 -8.65 45.49 -22.02
CA PHE A 9 -8.89 45.39 -20.59
C PHE A 9 -9.16 43.95 -20.15
N CYS A 10 -9.92 43.18 -20.94
CA CYS A 10 -10.19 41.76 -20.68
C CYS A 10 -8.92 40.90 -20.71
N LEU A 11 -7.99 41.21 -21.63
CA LEU A 11 -6.69 40.53 -21.74
C LEU A 11 -5.74 40.84 -20.57
N LEU A 12 -5.82 42.05 -20.00
CA LEU A 12 -5.05 42.40 -18.80
C LEU A 12 -5.64 41.79 -17.52
N SER A 13 -6.97 41.68 -17.40
CA SER A 13 -7.61 41.02 -16.26
C SER A 13 -7.31 39.52 -16.23
N PHE A 14 -7.36 38.85 -17.38
CA PHE A 14 -7.16 37.39 -17.47
C PHE A 14 -5.78 36.91 -16.97
N SER A 15 -4.77 37.80 -16.96
CA SER A 15 -3.43 37.44 -16.51
C SER A 15 -3.26 37.49 -14.97
N LEU A 16 -4.23 38.01 -14.21
CA LEU A 16 -4.11 38.16 -12.75
C LEU A 16 -4.80 37.05 -11.94
N GLU A 17 -5.81 36.35 -12.46
CA GLU A 17 -6.50 35.28 -11.71
C GLU A 17 -5.76 33.92 -11.70
N GLY A 18 -4.70 33.74 -12.50
CA GLY A 18 -4.00 32.45 -12.64
C GLY A 18 -3.17 32.00 -11.43
N LYS A 19 -3.04 32.82 -10.38
CA LYS A 19 -2.17 32.55 -9.21
C LYS A 19 -2.88 32.00 -7.98
N ILE A 20 -4.20 31.79 -8.01
CA ILE A 20 -4.98 31.42 -6.82
C ILE A 20 -4.97 29.91 -6.54
N PHE A 21 -4.55 29.05 -7.48
CA PHE A 21 -4.74 27.59 -7.36
C PHE A 21 -3.50 26.70 -7.21
N SER A 22 -2.27 27.23 -7.15
CA SER A 22 -1.11 26.38 -6.89
C SER A 22 -0.88 26.19 -5.38
N ARG A 23 -1.76 25.45 -4.70
CA ARG A 23 -1.35 24.82 -3.43
C ARG A 23 -0.29 23.79 -3.82
N GLY A 24 0.97 24.06 -3.50
CA GLY A 24 2.09 23.19 -3.86
C GLY A 24 1.78 21.76 -3.43
N TYR A 25 1.91 20.81 -4.36
CA TYR A 25 1.85 19.40 -4.01
C TYR A 25 3.09 19.10 -3.14
N GLU A 26 2.90 19.16 -1.84
CA GLU A 26 3.91 18.75 -0.88
C GLU A 26 3.91 17.23 -0.85
N LYS A 27 4.99 16.62 -1.33
CA LYS A 27 5.10 15.16 -1.36
C LYS A 27 4.98 14.65 0.09
N PRO A 28 4.06 13.70 0.38
CA PRO A 28 3.97 13.14 1.71
C PRO A 28 5.33 12.55 2.13
N PRO A 29 5.68 12.60 3.43
CA PRO A 29 6.96 12.10 3.93
C PRO A 29 7.14 10.59 3.71
N ILE A 30 6.05 9.88 3.46
CA ILE A 30 6.02 8.44 3.19
C ILE A 30 5.74 8.23 1.71
N SER A 31 6.58 7.42 1.06
CA SER A 31 6.49 7.14 -0.38
C SER A 31 5.57 5.96 -0.71
N ALA A 32 5.59 4.89 0.09
CA ALA A 32 4.79 3.69 -0.12
C ALA A 32 4.77 2.78 1.12
N VAL A 33 3.78 1.89 1.19
CA VAL A 33 3.80 0.71 2.07
C VAL A 33 4.39 -0.45 1.28
N VAL A 34 5.44 -1.08 1.80
CA VAL A 34 6.17 -2.16 1.07
C VAL A 34 5.68 -3.55 1.48
N SER A 35 5.25 -3.72 2.73
CA SER A 35 4.80 -5.01 3.24
C SER A 35 3.76 -4.89 4.33
N PHE A 36 2.88 -5.87 4.40
CA PHE A 36 1.96 -6.07 5.51
C PHE A 36 1.71 -7.56 5.75
N ASP A 37 1.31 -7.88 6.97
CA ASP A 37 1.16 -9.25 7.45
C ASP A 37 -0.30 -9.49 7.88
N LEU A 38 -0.84 -10.66 7.57
CA LEU A 38 -2.21 -11.06 7.90
C LEU A 38 -2.24 -12.45 8.55
N THR A 39 -2.94 -12.54 9.67
CA THR A 39 -3.25 -13.83 10.29
C THR A 39 -4.43 -14.49 9.57
N VAL A 40 -4.28 -15.76 9.21
CA VAL A 40 -5.30 -16.56 8.51
C VAL A 40 -5.59 -17.85 9.29
N SER A 41 -6.79 -18.39 9.12
CA SER A 41 -7.23 -19.63 9.76
C SER A 41 -7.11 -20.88 8.88
N ASN A 42 -6.81 -20.69 7.59
CA ASN A 42 -6.55 -21.77 6.65
C ASN A 42 -5.52 -21.33 5.61
N MET A 43 -4.27 -21.77 5.75
CA MET A 43 -3.18 -21.35 4.87
C MET A 43 -3.42 -21.81 3.43
N ALA A 44 -3.83 -23.07 3.22
CA ALA A 44 -4.04 -23.63 1.88
C ALA A 44 -5.08 -22.83 1.07
N ARG A 45 -6.25 -22.55 1.67
CA ARG A 45 -7.30 -21.73 1.06
C ARG A 45 -6.85 -20.31 0.79
N SER A 46 -6.08 -19.73 1.71
CA SER A 46 -5.57 -18.36 1.59
C SER A 46 -4.57 -18.23 0.44
N ILE A 47 -3.60 -19.15 0.35
CA ILE A 47 -2.67 -19.22 -0.79
C ILE A 47 -3.45 -19.32 -2.09
N GLU A 48 -4.45 -20.21 -2.17
CA GLU A 48 -5.25 -20.37 -3.39
C GLU A 48 -5.92 -19.06 -3.80
N PHE A 49 -6.59 -18.39 -2.87
CA PHE A 49 -7.23 -17.10 -3.15
C PHE A 49 -6.22 -16.04 -3.63
N TYR A 50 -5.16 -15.80 -2.86
CA TYR A 50 -4.21 -14.73 -3.19
C TYR A 50 -3.41 -15.02 -4.47
N THR A 51 -3.08 -16.28 -4.75
CA THR A 51 -2.30 -16.62 -5.95
C THR A 51 -3.16 -16.79 -7.20
N LYS A 52 -4.32 -17.46 -7.11
CA LYS A 52 -5.15 -17.75 -8.29
C LYS A 52 -6.12 -16.63 -8.63
N ILE A 53 -6.66 -15.92 -7.65
CA ILE A 53 -7.67 -14.88 -7.88
C ILE A 53 -7.01 -13.49 -7.95
N LEU A 54 -6.10 -13.20 -7.03
CA LEU A 54 -5.46 -11.87 -6.94
C LEU A 54 -4.09 -11.78 -7.65
N GLY A 55 -3.58 -12.90 -8.18
CA GLY A 55 -2.37 -12.91 -9.01
C GLY A 55 -1.05 -12.71 -8.24
N PHE A 56 -1.05 -12.88 -6.92
CA PHE A 56 0.19 -12.86 -6.15
C PHE A 56 1.07 -14.06 -6.50
N ARG A 57 2.38 -13.88 -6.37
CA ARG A 57 3.35 -14.98 -6.50
C ARG A 57 3.90 -15.37 -5.14
N LYS A 58 3.91 -16.68 -4.84
CA LYS A 58 4.56 -17.20 -3.64
C LYS A 58 6.08 -17.06 -3.76
N VAL A 59 6.72 -16.47 -2.74
CA VAL A 59 8.17 -16.22 -2.70
C VAL A 59 8.87 -16.86 -1.50
N ALA A 60 8.14 -17.20 -0.43
CA ALA A 60 8.66 -18.00 0.67
C ALA A 60 7.54 -18.79 1.35
N ASP A 61 7.92 -19.90 1.99
CA ASP A 61 7.02 -20.82 2.68
C ASP A 61 7.84 -21.56 3.76
N TYR A 62 7.58 -21.29 5.03
CA TYR A 62 8.36 -21.84 6.15
C TYR A 62 7.57 -21.86 7.46
N GLN A 63 8.03 -22.66 8.41
CA GLN A 63 7.48 -22.68 9.77
C GLN A 63 8.43 -21.98 10.73
N VAL A 64 7.86 -21.28 11.71
CA VAL A 64 8.60 -20.71 12.84
C VAL A 64 7.99 -21.20 14.16
N SER A 65 8.84 -21.37 15.15
CA SER A 65 8.48 -21.86 16.48
C SER A 65 9.58 -21.56 17.49
N GLY A 66 9.26 -21.64 18.78
CA GLY A 66 10.22 -21.54 19.87
C GLY A 66 10.11 -20.25 20.66
N GLU A 67 10.89 -20.16 21.74
CA GLU A 67 10.74 -19.13 22.77
C GLU A 67 10.67 -17.68 22.25
N PRO A 68 11.47 -17.25 21.24
CA PRO A 68 11.37 -15.89 20.73
C PRO A 68 9.99 -15.56 20.12
N TYR A 69 9.39 -16.53 19.42
CA TYR A 69 8.06 -16.36 18.82
C TYR A 69 6.96 -16.51 19.86
N ASP A 70 7.15 -17.41 20.82
CA ASP A 70 6.22 -17.57 21.93
C ASP A 70 6.11 -16.28 22.76
N THR A 71 7.24 -15.64 23.04
CA THR A 71 7.30 -14.36 23.75
C THR A 71 6.75 -13.21 22.91
N LEU A 72 7.02 -13.18 21.59
CA LEU A 72 6.49 -12.15 20.69
C LEU A 72 4.97 -12.14 20.62
N TYR A 73 4.36 -13.33 20.59
CA TYR A 73 2.92 -13.48 20.46
C TYR A 73 2.19 -13.75 21.79
N ASP A 74 2.92 -13.85 22.90
CA ASP A 74 2.41 -14.26 24.21
C ASP A 74 1.65 -15.61 24.16
N LEU A 75 2.17 -16.55 23.37
CA LEU A 75 1.60 -17.88 23.12
C LEU A 75 2.68 -18.95 23.31
N LYS A 76 2.52 -19.87 24.28
CA LYS A 76 3.53 -20.91 24.51
C LYS A 76 3.43 -22.08 23.54
N GLY A 77 4.57 -22.53 23.03
CA GLY A 77 4.69 -23.73 22.20
C GLY A 77 4.02 -23.60 20.84
N SER A 78 3.76 -22.38 20.39
CA SER A 78 3.04 -22.14 19.14
C SER A 78 3.92 -22.49 17.95
N ARG A 79 3.31 -23.07 16.93
CA ARG A 79 3.92 -23.23 15.61
C ARG A 79 3.20 -22.32 14.64
N ILE A 80 3.95 -21.53 13.91
CA ILE A 80 3.39 -20.56 12.97
C ILE A 80 3.84 -20.96 11.58
N HIS A 81 2.88 -21.26 10.72
CA HIS A 81 3.10 -21.45 9.30
C HIS A 81 3.08 -20.09 8.60
N VAL A 82 4.21 -19.70 8.01
CA VAL A 82 4.43 -18.40 7.38
C VAL A 82 4.60 -18.56 5.87
N VAL A 83 3.78 -17.85 5.10
CA VAL A 83 3.88 -17.81 3.64
C VAL A 83 3.98 -16.39 3.16
N ARG A 84 5.03 -16.11 2.39
CA ARG A 84 5.28 -14.78 1.85
C ARG A 84 4.91 -14.73 0.38
N LEU A 85 4.11 -13.75 0.01
CA LEU A 85 3.56 -13.51 -1.31
C LEU A 85 4.01 -12.14 -1.83
N ARG A 86 4.10 -11.98 -3.16
CA ARG A 86 4.50 -10.72 -3.81
C ARG A 86 3.55 -10.33 -4.93
N LEU A 87 3.20 -9.04 -4.99
CA LEU A 87 2.48 -8.41 -6.10
C LEU A 87 3.19 -7.12 -6.50
N GLY A 88 3.83 -7.12 -7.67
CA GLY A 88 4.69 -6.00 -8.08
C GLY A 88 5.82 -5.76 -7.08
N LEU A 89 5.80 -4.59 -6.43
CA LEU A 89 6.77 -4.19 -5.40
C LEU A 89 6.30 -4.50 -3.96
N GLU A 90 5.03 -4.85 -3.80
CA GLU A 90 4.41 -5.09 -2.49
C GLU A 90 4.57 -6.55 -2.07
N THR A 91 4.67 -6.75 -0.77
CA THR A 91 4.74 -8.07 -0.13
C THR A 91 3.57 -8.26 0.82
N LEU A 92 2.92 -9.41 0.76
CA LEU A 92 1.95 -9.87 1.75
C LEU A 92 2.55 -11.07 2.50
N THR A 93 2.56 -11.04 3.82
CA THR A 93 2.88 -12.22 4.63
C THR A 93 1.60 -12.80 5.21
N LEU A 94 1.37 -14.09 5.01
CA LEU A 94 0.30 -14.86 5.64
C LEU A 94 0.88 -15.63 6.83
N MET A 95 0.19 -15.61 7.96
CA MET A 95 0.56 -16.34 9.17
C MET A 95 -0.61 -17.19 9.63
N GLU A 96 -0.41 -18.50 9.78
CA GLU A 96 -1.37 -19.42 10.38
C GLU A 96 -0.77 -19.95 11.68
N PHE A 97 -1.51 -19.83 12.77
CA PHE A 97 -1.11 -20.33 14.09
C PHE A 97 -1.74 -21.70 14.30
N GLU A 98 -0.91 -22.68 14.64
CA GLU A 98 -1.30 -24.06 14.96
C GLU A 98 -1.39 -24.31 16.48
#